data_AF-A0A7V1EJI9-F1
#
_entry.id   AF-A0A7V1EJI9-F1
#
_cell.length_a   1.000
_cell.length_b   1.000
_cell.length_c   1.000
_cell.angle_alpha   90.00
_cell.angle_beta   90.00
_cell.angle_gamma   90.00
#
_symmetry.space_group_name_H-M   'P 1'
#
loop_
_entity.id
_entity.type
_entity.pdbx_description
1 polymer ?
#
loop_
_entity_poly.entity_id
_entity_poly.type
_entity_poly.pdbx_seq_one_letter_code
_entity_poly.pdbx_strand_id
1 'polypeptide(L)'
;MLQKIIRDPIYDYISFDIPQDQWALDLLNTPEVQRLRFIHQLGVSSYTYPGASHSRLSHTLGVFHLMQMALRHLREYIEQDDKVVRKTLLGAAIVHDVGHGPFSHLFEGRLGQKHEKWTKDIINCPSLKINQILQKEGILEQVSALIEKDNFTQPHWQKSLITSQLDLDRMDYLLR
;
A
#
# COMPACT_ATOMS: atom_id res chain seq x y z
N MET A 1 -23.90 8.55 3.14
CA MET A 1 -22.64 7.87 3.51
C MET A 1 -21.69 8.91 4.07
N LEU A 2 -21.01 8.61 5.18
CA LEU A 2 -20.00 9.50 5.74
C LEU A 2 -18.67 9.20 5.03
N GLN A 3 -17.88 10.23 4.68
CA GLN A 3 -16.55 10.04 4.11
C GLN A 3 -15.50 10.61 5.05
N LYS A 4 -14.44 9.85 5.28
CA LYS A 4 -13.20 10.40 5.82
C LYS A 4 -12.36 10.86 4.62
N ILE A 5 -12.05 12.15 4.58
CA ILE A 5 -11.33 12.77 3.46
C ILE A 5 -9.95 13.23 3.93
N ILE A 6 -8.93 12.97 3.12
CA ILE A 6 -7.56 13.43 3.28
C ILE A 6 -7.22 14.29 2.06
N ARG A 7 -6.62 15.46 2.29
CA ARG A 7 -6.10 16.31 1.21
C ARG A 7 -4.79 15.73 0.69
N ASP A 8 -4.67 15.61 -0.62
CA ASP A 8 -3.43 15.22 -1.29
C ASP A 8 -3.17 16.21 -2.45
N PRO A 9 -1.92 16.70 -2.62
CA PRO A 9 -1.62 17.70 -3.64
C PRO A 9 -1.64 17.18 -5.08
N ILE A 10 -1.65 15.86 -5.29
CA ILE A 10 -1.65 15.22 -6.62
C ILE A 10 -3.09 14.88 -7.02
N TYR A 11 -3.87 14.32 -6.09
CA TYR A 11 -5.21 13.81 -6.37
C TYR A 11 -6.35 14.67 -5.80
N ASP A 12 -6.03 15.84 -5.24
CA ASP A 12 -6.88 16.76 -4.48
C ASP A 12 -7.46 16.16 -3.17
N TYR A 13 -8.17 15.03 -3.29
CA TYR A 13 -8.86 14.36 -2.21
C TYR A 13 -8.74 12.84 -2.31
N ILE A 14 -8.34 12.24 -1.19
CA ILE A 14 -8.36 10.79 -0.98
C ILE A 14 -9.45 10.49 0.03
N SER A 15 -10.48 9.76 -0.38
CA SER A 15 -11.63 9.40 0.44
C SER A 15 -11.60 7.95 0.91
N PHE A 16 -12.13 7.72 2.11
CA PHE A 16 -12.50 6.41 2.65
C PHE A 16 -14.01 6.42 2.86
N ASP A 17 -14.72 5.46 2.26
CA ASP A 17 -16.18 5.37 2.33
C ASP A 17 -16.60 4.64 3.62
N ILE A 18 -17.17 5.36 4.60
CA ILE A 18 -17.52 4.79 5.92
C ILE A 18 -19.00 4.35 5.93
N PRO A 19 -19.32 3.14 6.44
CA PRO A 19 -18.46 2.24 7.24
C PRO A 19 -17.64 1.20 6.44
N GLN A 20 -17.78 1.15 5.12
CA GLN A 20 -17.18 0.10 4.28
C GLN A 20 -15.66 0.02 4.40
N ASP A 21 -14.97 1.16 4.42
CA ASP A 21 -13.51 1.29 4.46
C ASP A 21 -12.98 1.57 5.87
N GLN A 22 -13.80 1.38 6.92
CA GLN A 22 -13.34 1.59 8.30
C GLN A 22 -12.15 0.70 8.64
N TRP A 23 -12.16 -0.56 8.21
CA TRP A 23 -11.04 -1.49 8.41
C TRP A 23 -9.75 -1.02 7.72
N ALA A 24 -9.86 -0.41 6.53
CA ALA A 24 -8.71 0.12 5.79
C ALA A 24 -8.16 1.37 6.46
N LEU A 25 -9.05 2.22 6.99
CA LEU A 25 -8.66 3.37 7.80
C LEU A 25 -7.98 2.94 9.12
N ASP A 26 -8.48 1.88 9.76
CA ASP A 26 -7.87 1.30 10.95
C ASP A 26 -6.49 0.72 10.63
N LEU A 27 -6.34 0.03 9.49
CA LEU A 27 -5.08 -0.49 8.98
C LEU A 27 -4.06 0.63 8.72
N LEU A 28 -4.49 1.71 8.06
CA LEU A 28 -3.68 2.90 7.83
C LEU A 28 -3.19 3.53 9.15
N ASN A 29 -4.02 3.49 10.20
CA ASN A 29 -3.70 4.09 11.51
C ASN A 29 -2.88 3.17 12.43
N THR A 30 -2.46 2.00 11.97
CA THR A 30 -1.56 1.14 12.74
C THR A 30 -0.17 1.79 12.92
N PRO A 31 0.53 1.58 14.04
CA PRO A 31 1.88 2.10 14.26
C PRO A 31 2.85 1.75 13.12
N GLU A 32 2.72 0.53 12.60
CA GLU A 32 3.55 -0.03 11.55
C GLU A 32 3.40 0.74 10.23
N VAL A 33 2.18 1.13 9.84
CA VAL A 33 1.94 2.00 8.67
C VAL A 33 2.27 3.47 9.00
N GLN A 34 1.87 3.97 10.17
CA GLN A 34 2.10 5.37 10.55
C GLN A 34 3.59 5.74 10.65
N ARG A 35 4.49 4.77 10.87
CA ARG A 35 5.95 4.99 10.83
C ARG A 35 6.42 5.53 9.47
N LEU A 36 5.70 5.23 8.38
CA LEU A 36 6.03 5.68 7.02
C LEU A 36 5.98 7.21 6.87
N ARG A 37 5.39 7.95 7.83
CA ARG A 37 5.48 9.42 7.89
C ARG A 37 6.91 9.93 8.00
N PHE A 38 7.77 9.14 8.62
CA PHE A 38 9.14 9.53 8.95
C PHE A 38 10.17 8.96 7.97
N ILE A 39 9.71 8.40 6.85
CA ILE A 39 10.58 7.82 5.82
C ILE A 39 10.36 8.59 4.53
N HIS A 40 11.40 9.28 4.06
CA HIS A 40 11.37 9.95 2.77
C HIS A 40 11.30 8.93 1.63
N GLN A 41 10.40 9.14 0.69
CA GLN A 41 10.27 8.30 -0.51
C GLN A 41 11.61 8.20 -1.24
N LEU A 42 12.20 9.35 -1.53
CA LEU A 42 13.43 9.49 -2.31
C LEU A 42 14.71 9.54 -1.46
N GLY A 43 14.64 9.11 -0.20
CA GLY A 43 15.79 9.01 0.70
C GLY A 43 16.55 10.33 0.85
N VAL A 44 17.80 10.38 0.40
CA VAL A 44 18.67 11.56 0.50
C VAL A 44 18.47 12.57 -0.63
N SER A 45 17.55 12.32 -1.58
CA SER A 45 17.32 13.24 -2.69
C SER A 45 16.82 14.61 -2.21
N SER A 46 16.21 14.69 -1.02
CA SER A 46 15.82 15.94 -0.36
C SER A 46 16.99 16.89 -0.10
N TYR A 47 18.23 16.38 0.01
CA TYR A 47 19.43 17.21 0.17
C TYR A 47 19.87 17.90 -1.13
N THR A 48 19.49 17.35 -2.29
CA THR A 48 19.77 17.95 -3.61
C THR A 48 18.55 18.72 -4.13
N TYR A 49 17.35 18.18 -3.90
CA TYR A 49 16.07 18.73 -4.32
C TYR A 49 15.21 19.00 -3.09
N PRO A 50 15.19 20.22 -2.55
CA PRO A 50 14.48 20.53 -1.30
C PRO A 50 12.97 20.19 -1.32
N GLY A 51 12.35 20.16 -2.50
CA GLY A 51 10.95 19.75 -2.69
C GLY A 51 10.69 18.24 -2.58
N ALA A 52 11.73 17.40 -2.65
CA ALA A 52 11.64 15.95 -2.51
C ALA A 52 11.48 15.51 -1.04
N SER A 53 10.63 16.21 -0.28
CA SER A 53 10.39 15.99 1.14
C SER A 53 9.24 15.03 1.42
N HIS A 54 8.53 14.57 0.40
CA HIS A 54 7.36 13.71 0.55
C HIS A 54 7.73 12.35 1.20
N SER A 55 6.79 11.82 1.98
CA SER A 55 6.97 10.61 2.77
C SER A 55 6.44 9.38 2.04
N ARG A 56 6.88 8.19 2.47
CA ARG A 56 6.26 6.93 2.02
C ARG A 56 4.78 6.85 2.38
N LEU A 57 4.35 7.43 3.51
CA LEU A 57 2.92 7.42 3.85
C LEU A 57 2.07 8.19 2.82
N SER A 58 2.54 9.35 2.35
CA SER A 58 1.83 10.10 1.31
C SER A 58 1.73 9.30 0.00
N HIS A 59 2.81 8.60 -0.36
CA HIS A 59 2.81 7.68 -1.50
C HIS A 59 1.84 6.50 -1.30
N THR A 60 1.88 5.83 -0.16
CA THR A 60 0.93 4.76 0.21
C THR A 60 -0.53 5.19 0.08
N LEU A 61 -0.87 6.41 0.51
CA LEU A 61 -2.21 6.97 0.36
C LEU A 61 -2.59 7.15 -1.12
N GLY A 62 -1.65 7.62 -1.93
CA GLY A 62 -1.82 7.75 -3.37
C GLY A 62 -2.05 6.42 -4.08
N VAL A 63 -1.24 5.39 -3.78
CA VAL A 63 -1.44 4.04 -4.31
C VAL A 63 -2.80 3.47 -3.88
N PHE A 64 -3.22 3.70 -2.63
CA PHE A 64 -4.57 3.35 -2.17
C PHE A 64 -5.66 4.06 -2.98
N HIS A 65 -5.52 5.35 -3.26
CA HIS A 65 -6.46 6.11 -4.09
C HIS A 65 -6.56 5.56 -5.52
N LEU A 66 -5.42 5.35 -6.16
CA LEU A 66 -5.35 4.77 -7.50
C LEU A 66 -5.95 3.36 -7.54
N MET A 67 -5.75 2.55 -6.50
CA MET A 67 -6.35 1.23 -6.39
C MET A 67 -7.88 1.31 -6.31
N GLN A 68 -8.43 2.26 -5.55
CA GLN A 68 -9.87 2.50 -5.55
C GLN A 68 -10.39 2.91 -6.93
N MET A 69 -9.66 3.76 -7.66
CA MET A 69 -10.02 4.15 -9.03
C MET A 69 -10.02 2.94 -9.98
N ALA A 70 -8.94 2.15 -9.96
CA ALA A 70 -8.81 0.95 -10.78
C ALA A 70 -9.96 -0.03 -10.50
N LEU A 71 -10.27 -0.29 -9.24
CA LEU A 71 -11.37 -1.18 -8.85
C LEU A 71 -12.74 -0.67 -9.28
N ARG A 72 -12.98 0.65 -9.25
CA ARG A 72 -14.22 1.23 -9.78
C ARG A 72 -14.36 1.01 -11.28
N HIS A 73 -13.29 1.20 -12.05
CA HIS A 73 -13.31 0.98 -13.50
C HIS A 73 -13.40 -0.49 -13.88
N LEU A 74 -12.65 -1.35 -13.18
CA LEU A 74 -12.64 -2.79 -13.46
C LEU A 74 -13.95 -3.47 -13.06
N ARG A 75 -14.78 -2.86 -12.20
CA ARG A 75 -16.08 -3.41 -11.79
C ARG A 75 -16.99 -3.74 -12.99
N GLU A 76 -16.85 -3.05 -14.10
CA GLU A 76 -17.62 -3.29 -15.33
C GLU A 76 -17.15 -4.54 -16.10
N TYR A 77 -15.93 -5.02 -15.82
CA TYR A 77 -15.26 -6.08 -16.57
C TYR A 77 -14.99 -7.35 -15.76
N ILE A 78 -15.08 -7.28 -14.43
CA ILE A 78 -14.87 -8.43 -13.56
C ILE A 78 -16.24 -8.94 -13.08
N GLU A 79 -16.60 -10.16 -13.49
CA GLU A 79 -17.78 -10.88 -12.98
C GLU A 79 -17.53 -11.34 -11.54
N GLN A 80 -17.61 -10.40 -10.59
CA GLN A 80 -17.94 -10.58 -9.17
C GLN A 80 -17.61 -9.27 -8.43
N ASP A 81 -18.59 -8.73 -7.70
CA ASP A 81 -18.33 -7.79 -6.60
C ASP A 81 -17.76 -8.57 -5.41
N ASP A 82 -16.57 -9.15 -5.61
CA ASP A 82 -15.90 -9.90 -4.57
C ASP A 82 -15.29 -8.91 -3.57
N LYS A 83 -16.04 -8.71 -2.49
CA LYS A 83 -15.62 -7.90 -1.35
C LYS A 83 -14.25 -8.32 -0.82
N VAL A 84 -13.91 -9.61 -0.87
CA VAL A 84 -12.60 -10.13 -0.43
C VAL A 84 -11.52 -9.65 -1.39
N VAL A 85 -11.73 -9.69 -2.71
CA VAL A 85 -10.78 -9.16 -3.70
C VAL A 85 -10.57 -7.66 -3.52
N ARG A 86 -11.65 -6.88 -3.38
CA ARG A 86 -11.54 -5.43 -3.12
C ARG A 86 -10.73 -5.15 -1.85
N LYS A 87 -11.04 -5.83 -0.74
CA LYS A 87 -10.31 -5.68 0.52
C LYS A 87 -8.86 -6.09 0.40
N THR A 88 -8.58 -7.21 -0.27
CA THR A 88 -7.23 -7.72 -0.50
C THR A 88 -6.38 -6.69 -1.25
N LEU A 89 -6.88 -6.17 -2.37
CA LEU A 89 -6.14 -5.21 -3.20
C LEU A 89 -5.89 -3.88 -2.48
N LEU A 90 -6.86 -3.37 -1.74
CA LEU A 90 -6.68 -2.16 -0.93
C LEU A 90 -5.77 -2.38 0.27
N GLY A 91 -5.85 -3.55 0.90
CA GLY A 91 -4.95 -3.96 1.97
C GLY A 91 -3.51 -4.00 1.47
N ALA A 92 -3.28 -4.66 0.34
CA ALA A 92 -1.97 -4.70 -0.33
C ALA A 92 -1.45 -3.30 -0.66
N ALA A 93 -2.29 -2.42 -1.21
CA ALA A 93 -1.92 -1.03 -1.50
C ALA A 93 -1.47 -0.27 -0.23
N ILE A 94 -2.12 -0.48 0.92
CA ILE A 94 -1.75 0.18 2.18
C ILE A 94 -0.42 -0.36 2.75
N VAL A 95 -0.13 -1.65 2.57
CA VAL A 95 1.02 -2.29 3.25
C VAL A 95 2.24 -2.53 2.37
N HIS A 96 2.16 -2.33 1.05
CA HIS A 96 3.23 -2.72 0.11
C HIS A 96 4.61 -2.17 0.53
N ASP A 97 4.61 -0.95 1.04
CA ASP A 97 5.80 -0.19 1.41
C ASP A 97 6.19 -0.28 2.89
N VAL A 98 5.42 -1.02 3.71
CA VAL A 98 5.60 -1.02 5.18
C VAL A 98 6.94 -1.61 5.61
N GLY A 99 7.62 -2.36 4.75
CA GLY A 99 8.95 -2.91 4.98
C GLY A 99 10.08 -1.89 4.84
N HIS A 100 9.88 -0.73 4.23
CA HIS A 100 10.99 0.18 3.95
C HIS A 100 11.71 0.70 5.19
N GLY A 101 13.04 0.63 5.17
CA GLY A 101 13.91 1.20 6.21
C GLY A 101 14.14 2.71 6.06
N PRO A 102 14.87 3.34 7.01
CA PRO A 102 15.34 4.72 6.85
C PRO A 102 16.18 4.85 5.57
N PHE A 103 16.12 5.99 4.88
CA PHE A 103 16.79 6.21 3.59
C PHE A 103 16.39 5.23 2.46
N SER A 104 15.28 4.50 2.60
CA SER A 104 14.70 3.69 1.53
C SER A 104 15.70 2.67 0.97
N HIS A 105 15.83 2.58 -0.36
CA HIS A 105 16.70 1.60 -1.03
C HIS A 105 18.18 1.70 -0.67
N LEU A 106 18.66 2.86 -0.20
CA LEU A 106 20.06 3.01 0.24
C LEU A 106 20.41 2.09 1.41
N PHE A 107 19.42 1.75 2.23
CA PHE A 107 19.60 0.94 3.43
C PHE A 107 19.56 -0.57 3.15
N GLU A 108 18.81 -0.98 2.13
CA GLU A 108 18.67 -2.38 1.71
C GLU A 108 20.03 -2.98 1.30
N GLY A 109 20.79 -2.25 0.47
CA GLY A 109 22.10 -2.69 0.01
C GLY A 109 23.12 -2.91 1.14
N ARG A 110 22.95 -2.21 2.27
CA ARG A 110 23.84 -2.32 3.44
C ARG A 110 23.41 -3.40 4.42
N LEU A 111 22.11 -3.70 4.52
CA LEU A 111 21.58 -4.74 5.40
C LEU A 111 21.47 -6.12 4.73
N GLY A 112 21.67 -6.20 3.41
CA GLY A 112 21.60 -7.47 2.67
C GLY A 112 20.20 -8.07 2.61
N GLN A 113 19.15 -7.26 2.86
CA GLN A 113 17.76 -7.68 2.79
C GLN A 113 16.94 -6.64 2.02
N LYS A 114 16.03 -7.14 1.18
CA LYS A 114 15.07 -6.31 0.43
C LYS A 114 13.89 -5.93 1.31
N HIS A 115 13.34 -4.74 1.11
CA HIS A 115 12.18 -4.25 1.85
C HIS A 115 10.96 -5.18 1.73
N GLU A 116 10.74 -5.83 0.57
CA GLU A 116 9.65 -6.80 0.36
C GLU A 116 9.66 -7.92 1.43
N LYS A 117 10.86 -8.39 1.82
CA LYS A 117 10.98 -9.41 2.87
C LYS A 117 10.54 -8.88 4.22
N TRP A 118 10.96 -7.66 4.59
CA TRP A 118 10.50 -7.02 5.82
C TRP A 118 9.01 -6.71 5.80
N THR A 119 8.46 -6.32 4.65
CA THR A 119 7.00 -6.18 4.47
C THR A 119 6.31 -7.49 4.84
N LYS A 120 6.77 -8.63 4.31
CA LYS A 120 6.24 -9.95 4.67
C LYS A 120 6.39 -10.27 6.15
N ASP A 121 7.56 -10.03 6.73
CA ASP A 121 7.82 -10.33 8.15
C ASP A 121 6.90 -9.49 9.05
N ILE A 122 6.67 -8.22 8.71
CA ILE A 122 5.74 -7.33 9.42
C ILE A 122 4.29 -7.80 9.27
N ILE A 123 3.86 -8.11 8.05
CA ILE A 123 2.48 -8.56 7.76
C ILE A 123 2.17 -9.87 8.48
N ASN A 124 3.12 -10.81 8.51
CA ASN A 124 2.93 -12.15 9.08
C ASN A 124 3.25 -12.25 10.57
N CYS A 125 3.64 -11.15 11.23
CA CYS A 125 3.95 -11.15 12.67
C CYS A 125 2.66 -11.03 13.52
N PRO A 126 2.24 -12.08 14.26
CA PRO A 126 0.94 -12.08 14.94
C PRO A 126 0.80 -11.04 16.07
N SER A 127 1.91 -10.55 16.61
CA SER A 127 1.92 -9.53 17.67
C SER A 127 1.66 -8.11 17.14
N LEU A 128 1.74 -7.89 15.83
CA LEU A 128 1.60 -6.58 15.20
C LEU A 128 0.14 -6.28 14.82
N LYS A 129 -0.24 -5.00 14.84
CA LYS A 129 -1.64 -4.60 14.58
C LYS A 129 -2.05 -4.84 13.13
N ILE A 130 -1.12 -4.68 12.18
CA ILE A 130 -1.37 -4.99 10.76
C ILE A 130 -1.87 -6.43 10.61
N ASN A 131 -1.16 -7.39 11.19
CA ASN A 131 -1.52 -8.80 11.10
C ASN A 131 -2.92 -9.04 11.66
N GLN A 132 -3.19 -8.53 12.87
CA GLN A 132 -4.48 -8.70 13.56
C GLN A 132 -5.65 -8.16 12.73
N ILE A 133 -5.48 -7.00 12.08
CA ILE A 133 -6.51 -6.41 11.22
C ILE A 133 -6.70 -7.24 9.95
N LEU A 134 -5.61 -7.59 9.25
CA LEU A 134 -5.70 -8.38 8.02
C LEU A 134 -6.30 -9.78 8.27
N GLN A 135 -5.99 -10.39 9.41
CA GLN A 135 -6.56 -11.67 9.84
C GLN A 135 -8.06 -11.53 10.16
N LYS A 136 -8.45 -10.49 10.91
CA LYS A 136 -9.86 -10.19 11.22
C LYS A 136 -10.70 -10.00 9.95
N GLU A 137 -10.12 -9.36 8.93
CA GLU A 137 -10.78 -9.12 7.65
C GLU A 137 -10.72 -10.33 6.69
N GLY A 138 -10.00 -11.41 7.06
CA GLY A 138 -9.92 -12.65 6.28
C GLY A 138 -9.08 -12.53 5.00
N ILE A 139 -8.14 -11.58 4.94
CA ILE A 139 -7.36 -11.24 3.74
C ILE A 139 -5.84 -11.39 3.92
N LEU A 140 -5.37 -11.86 5.08
CA LEU A 140 -3.94 -11.94 5.42
C LEU A 140 -3.12 -12.71 4.38
N GLU A 141 -3.56 -13.93 4.05
CA GLU A 141 -2.83 -14.82 3.13
C GLU A 141 -2.76 -14.23 1.72
N GLN A 142 -3.87 -13.67 1.24
CA GLN A 142 -3.96 -13.09 -0.09
C GLN A 142 -3.11 -11.81 -0.20
N VAL A 143 -3.13 -10.95 0.83
CA VAL A 143 -2.28 -9.75 0.89
C VAL A 143 -0.80 -10.15 0.92
N SER A 144 -0.42 -11.12 1.77
CA SER A 144 0.94 -11.64 1.86
C SER A 144 1.44 -12.18 0.50
N ALA A 145 0.59 -12.92 -0.21
CA ALA A 145 0.89 -13.43 -1.55
C ALA A 145 1.04 -12.32 -2.61
N LEU A 146 0.24 -11.25 -2.54
CA LEU A 146 0.35 -10.12 -3.47
C LEU A 146 1.64 -9.32 -3.28
N ILE A 147 2.20 -9.25 -2.09
CA ILE A 147 3.49 -8.57 -1.86
C ILE A 147 4.66 -9.39 -2.40
N GLU A 148 4.61 -10.72 -2.31
CA GLU A 148 5.74 -11.57 -2.68
C GLU A 148 5.95 -11.62 -4.20
N LYS A 149 7.00 -10.98 -4.72
CA LYS A 149 7.23 -10.81 -6.16
C LYS A 149 7.08 -12.09 -6.99
N ASP A 150 7.58 -13.21 -6.50
CA ASP A 150 7.59 -14.50 -7.22
C ASP A 150 6.38 -15.40 -6.89
N ASN A 151 5.37 -14.87 -6.22
CA ASN A 151 4.14 -15.58 -5.87
C ASN A 151 2.99 -15.23 -6.82
N PHE A 152 2.49 -16.25 -7.51
CA PHE A 152 1.42 -16.16 -8.52
C PHE A 152 0.17 -16.95 -8.12
N THR A 153 -0.06 -17.16 -6.83
CA THR A 153 -1.27 -17.83 -6.33
C THR A 153 -2.53 -17.00 -6.52
N GLN A 154 -2.40 -15.68 -6.55
CA GLN A 154 -3.49 -14.75 -6.89
C GLN A 154 -3.60 -14.56 -8.41
N PRO A 155 -4.79 -14.26 -8.95
CA PRO A 155 -4.98 -13.98 -10.37
C PRO A 155 -3.98 -12.94 -10.89
N HIS A 156 -3.44 -13.18 -12.09
CA HIS A 156 -2.40 -12.32 -12.68
C HIS A 156 -2.80 -10.84 -12.71
N TRP A 157 -4.05 -10.53 -13.05
CA TRP A 157 -4.53 -9.15 -13.11
C TRP A 157 -4.47 -8.44 -11.74
N GLN A 158 -4.70 -9.16 -10.63
CA GLN A 158 -4.58 -8.59 -9.28
C GLN A 158 -3.14 -8.28 -8.94
N LYS A 159 -2.23 -9.21 -9.27
CA LYS A 159 -0.80 -9.05 -9.08
C LYS A 159 -0.26 -7.86 -9.87
N SER A 160 -0.68 -7.73 -11.14
CA SER A 160 -0.21 -6.67 -12.05
C SER A 160 -0.57 -5.25 -11.59
N LEU A 161 -1.62 -5.08 -10.78
CA LEU A 161 -1.98 -3.77 -10.22
C LEU A 161 -1.01 -3.29 -9.12
N ILE A 162 -0.36 -4.22 -8.42
CA ILE A 162 0.62 -3.92 -7.35
C ILE A 162 2.05 -4.00 -7.87
N THR A 163 2.37 -5.02 -8.68
CA THR A 163 3.71 -5.22 -9.22
C THR A 163 3.65 -5.62 -10.70
N SER A 164 4.16 -4.75 -11.55
CA SER A 164 4.36 -4.99 -12.98
C SER A 164 5.30 -3.92 -13.56
N GLN A 165 5.32 -3.76 -14.89
CA GLN A 165 5.97 -2.62 -15.54
C GLN A 165 5.08 -1.37 -15.54
N LEU A 166 3.77 -1.55 -15.35
CA LEU A 166 2.75 -0.50 -15.34
C LEU A 166 1.75 -0.79 -14.21
N ASP A 167 2.24 -0.67 -12.98
CA ASP A 167 1.45 -0.87 -11.76
C ASP A 167 1.11 0.47 -11.10
N LEU A 168 0.24 0.42 -10.09
CA LEU A 168 -0.26 1.62 -9.41
C LEU A 168 0.78 2.25 -8.49
N ASP A 169 1.75 1.48 -8.01
CA ASP A 169 2.93 1.97 -7.28
C ASP A 169 3.73 2.93 -8.17
N ARG A 170 4.11 2.48 -9.37
CA ARG A 170 4.79 3.29 -10.38
C ARG A 170 4.01 4.52 -10.80
N MET A 171 2.71 4.36 -11.03
CA MET A 171 1.86 5.49 -11.41
C MET A 171 1.87 6.60 -10.36
N ASP A 172 1.84 6.25 -9.07
CA ASP A 172 1.91 7.26 -8.01
C ASP A 172 3.30 7.89 -7.90
N TYR A 173 4.36 7.08 -7.75
CA TYR A 173 5.67 7.65 -7.46
C TYR A 173 6.25 8.47 -8.63
N LEU A 174 5.83 8.20 -9.88
CA LEU A 174 6.25 8.98 -11.05
C LEU A 174 5.59 10.37 -11.10
N LEU A 175 4.40 10.51 -10.52
CA LEU A 175 3.69 11.78 -10.45
C LEU A 175 4.06 12.61 -9.21
N ARG A 176 4.63 11.99 -8.17
CA ARG A 176 4.82 12.58 -6.82
C ARG A 176 6.15 13.27 -6.56
#